data_AF-A0AAD0SRS3-F1
#
_entry.id   AF-A0AAD0SRS3-F1
#
_cell.length_a   1.000
_cell.length_b   1.000
_cell.length_c   1.000
_cell.angle_alpha   90.00
_cell.angle_beta   90.00
_cell.angle_gamma   90.00
#
_symmetry.space_group_name_H-M   'P 1'
#
loop_
_entity.id
_entity.type
_entity.pdbx_description
1 polymer ?
#
loop_
_entity_poly.entity_id
_entity_poly.type
_entity_poly.pdbx_seq_one_letter_code
_entity_poly.pdbx_strand_id
1 'polypeptide(L)'
;MVCKFQEISDFFHKYSQLLEGIEEQELKELLDTFPHACKFVKTLDEDIVNCDDLEVVSQKTLELLNNAYDHEYTKDDILNFAGVTCKMFDIVAAPKYHVPFILVMLSKL
;
A
#
# COMPACT_ATOMS: atom_id res chain seq x y z
N MET A 1 -5.90 12.94 9.21
CA MET A 1 -7.18 12.35 8.78
C MET A 1 -7.17 10.85 9.08
N VAL A 2 -8.22 10.23 9.62
CA VAL A 2 -8.32 8.75 9.72
C VAL A 2 -8.69 8.28 8.32
N CYS A 3 -7.99 7.29 7.71
CA CYS A 3 -8.45 6.78 6.42
C CYS A 3 -9.83 6.20 6.62
N LYS A 4 -10.80 6.67 5.86
CA LYS A 4 -12.12 6.06 5.88
C LYS A 4 -12.08 4.86 4.97
N PHE A 5 -12.50 3.69 5.46
CA PHE A 5 -12.64 2.48 4.63
C PHE A 5 -13.37 2.78 3.32
N GLN A 6 -14.41 3.61 3.36
CA GLN A 6 -15.14 4.05 2.18
C GLN A 6 -14.24 4.71 1.12
N GLU A 7 -13.32 5.61 1.51
CA GLU A 7 -12.44 6.30 0.56
C GLU A 7 -11.46 5.31 -0.11
N ILE A 8 -11.00 4.31 0.63
CA ILE A 8 -10.13 3.24 0.13
C ILE A 8 -10.92 2.27 -0.76
N SER A 9 -12.13 1.90 -0.35
CA SER A 9 -13.04 1.06 -1.12
C SER A 9 -13.40 1.73 -2.45
N ASP A 10 -13.80 3.01 -2.44
CA ASP A 10 -14.11 3.76 -3.65
C ASP A 10 -12.90 3.84 -4.59
N PHE A 11 -11.69 3.97 -4.04
CA PHE A 11 -10.45 3.95 -4.82
C PHE A 11 -10.27 2.61 -5.54
N PHE A 12 -10.40 1.48 -4.84
CA PHE A 12 -10.22 0.16 -5.45
C PHE A 12 -11.39 -0.26 -6.34
N HIS A 13 -12.60 0.27 -6.13
CA HIS A 13 -13.68 0.14 -7.10
C HIS A 13 -13.36 0.86 -8.42
N LYS A 14 -12.75 2.06 -8.33
CA LYS A 14 -12.34 2.82 -9.51
C LYS A 14 -11.15 2.19 -10.24
N TYR A 15 -10.20 1.62 -9.50
CA TYR A 15 -8.98 1.02 -10.01
C TYR A 15 -8.91 -0.48 -9.66
N SER A 16 -9.97 -1.23 -9.98
CA SER A 16 -10.13 -2.63 -9.58
C SER A 16 -9.03 -3.56 -10.08
N GLN A 17 -8.32 -3.16 -11.15
CA GLN A 17 -7.18 -3.87 -11.70
C GLN A 17 -6.00 -3.95 -10.73
N LEU A 18 -5.88 -3.03 -9.76
CA LEU A 18 -4.78 -3.01 -8.80
C LEU A 18 -4.82 -4.20 -7.83
N LEU A 19 -6.02 -4.67 -7.49
CA LEU A 19 -6.25 -5.80 -6.59
C LEU A 19 -7.03 -6.93 -7.27
N GLU A 20 -7.01 -6.98 -8.61
CA GLU A 20 -7.65 -8.04 -9.41
C GLU A 20 -9.13 -8.30 -9.07
N GLY A 21 -9.85 -7.27 -8.61
CA GLY A 21 -11.27 -7.39 -8.24
C GLY A 21 -11.52 -7.99 -6.86
N ILE A 22 -10.59 -7.79 -5.91
CA ILE A 22 -10.76 -8.12 -4.48
C ILE A 22 -12.17 -7.81 -3.97
N GLU A 23 -12.75 -8.73 -3.19
CA GLU A 23 -14.06 -8.50 -2.60
C GLU A 23 -13.99 -7.47 -1.45
N GLU A 24 -15.09 -6.77 -1.17
CA GLU A 24 -15.13 -5.75 -0.11
C GLU A 24 -14.75 -6.33 1.26
N GLN A 25 -15.12 -7.59 1.54
CA GLN A 25 -14.77 -8.28 2.77
C GLN A 25 -13.25 -8.54 2.86
N GLU A 26 -12.63 -8.99 1.77
CA GLU A 26 -11.18 -9.21 1.71
C GLU A 26 -10.41 -7.89 1.82
N LEU A 27 -10.88 -6.82 1.17
CA LEU A 27 -10.31 -5.48 1.31
C LEU A 27 -10.40 -4.99 2.76
N LYS A 28 -11.51 -5.29 3.45
CA LYS A 28 -11.69 -4.95 4.85
C LYS A 28 -10.74 -5.73 5.74
N GLU A 29 -10.56 -7.03 5.51
CA GLU A 29 -9.58 -7.85 6.23
C GLU A 29 -8.15 -7.34 6.00
N LEU A 30 -7.81 -6.97 4.76
CA LEU A 30 -6.52 -6.36 4.43
C LEU A 30 -6.31 -5.03 5.16
N LEU A 31 -7.34 -4.17 5.22
CA LEU A 31 -7.28 -2.89 5.93
C LEU A 31 -7.24 -3.08 7.45
N ASP A 32 -7.99 -4.05 7.99
CA ASP A 32 -8.08 -4.36 9.43
C ASP A 32 -6.82 -5.08 9.94
N THR A 33 -6.09 -5.77 9.07
CA THR A 33 -4.75 -6.24 9.39
C THR A 33 -3.72 -5.12 9.26
N PHE A 34 -4.09 -4.02 8.60
CA PHE A 34 -3.21 -2.87 8.39
C PHE A 34 -3.76 -1.49 8.85
N PRO A 35 -4.36 -1.37 10.06
CA PRO A 35 -4.87 -0.10 10.58
C PRO A 35 -3.74 0.91 10.83
N HIS A 36 -2.49 0.42 10.83
CA HIS A 36 -1.27 1.21 11.02
C HIS A 36 -0.86 2.00 9.78
N ALA A 37 -1.19 1.62 8.54
CA ALA A 37 -0.94 2.45 7.34
C ALA A 37 -1.45 3.87 7.54
N CYS A 38 -2.66 3.99 8.07
CA CYS A 38 -3.35 5.27 8.22
C CYS A 38 -2.75 6.17 9.30
N LYS A 39 -2.08 5.59 10.29
CA LYS A 39 -1.24 6.34 11.24
C LYS A 39 0.12 6.66 10.63
N PHE A 40 0.67 5.74 9.84
CA PHE A 40 1.95 5.84 9.18
C PHE A 40 1.98 6.94 8.10
N VAL A 41 0.95 7.05 7.26
CA VAL A 41 0.86 8.09 6.22
C VAL A 41 0.80 9.50 6.82
N LYS A 42 0.30 9.67 8.05
CA LYS A 42 0.37 10.97 8.75
C LYS A 42 1.78 11.38 9.16
N THR A 43 2.72 10.43 9.19
CA THR A 43 4.13 10.71 9.54
C THR A 43 4.98 11.00 8.30
N LEU A 44 4.39 10.86 7.11
CA LEU A 44 5.00 11.27 5.86
C LEU A 44 4.52 12.69 5.55
N ASP A 45 5.45 13.57 5.17
CA ASP A 45 5.15 14.93 4.69
C ASP A 45 4.63 14.94 3.23
N GLU A 46 4.39 13.75 2.65
CA GLU A 46 3.98 13.55 1.27
C GLU A 46 2.66 12.76 1.20
N ASP A 47 1.76 13.19 0.32
CA ASP A 47 0.47 12.51 0.09
C ASP A 47 0.59 11.37 -0.96
N ILE A 48 1.64 11.41 -1.79
CA ILE A 48 1.86 10.51 -2.93
C ILE A 48 3.26 9.91 -2.84
N VAL A 49 3.36 8.61 -3.09
CA VAL A 49 4.65 7.91 -3.19
C VAL A 49 5.49 8.48 -4.31
N ASN A 50 6.70 8.93 -3.97
CA ASN A 50 7.74 9.26 -4.94
C ASN A 50 8.36 7.98 -5.54
N CYS A 51 8.02 7.65 -6.78
CA CYS A 51 8.59 6.46 -7.44
C CYS A 51 10.06 6.61 -7.85
N ASP A 52 10.61 7.83 -7.84
CA ASP A 52 12.03 8.07 -8.06
C ASP A 52 12.86 7.82 -6.79
N ASP A 53 12.21 7.81 -5.61
CA ASP A 53 12.82 7.52 -4.32
C ASP A 53 11.92 6.63 -3.45
N LEU A 54 12.13 5.31 -3.58
CA LEU A 54 11.35 4.29 -2.88
C LEU A 54 11.93 3.92 -1.51
N GLU A 55 13.08 4.48 -1.11
CA GLU A 55 13.75 4.13 0.16
C GLU A 55 12.79 4.27 1.35
N VAL A 56 12.09 5.40 1.41
CA VAL A 56 11.20 5.73 2.53
C VAL A 56 10.00 4.78 2.57
N VAL A 57 9.30 4.60 1.44
CA VAL A 57 8.11 3.73 1.42
C VAL A 57 8.48 2.27 1.68
N SER A 58 9.62 1.81 1.18
CA SER A 58 10.07 0.44 1.37
C SER A 58 10.54 0.17 2.80
N GLN A 59 11.35 1.06 3.38
CA GLN A 59 11.73 0.95 4.79
C GLN A 59 10.50 0.90 5.69
N LYS A 60 9.52 1.74 5.41
CA LYS A 60 8.34 1.85 6.25
C LYS A 60 7.35 0.72 6.08
N THR A 61 7.20 0.22 4.87
CA THR A 61 6.44 -1.01 4.63
C THR A 61 7.08 -2.19 5.37
N LEU A 62 8.41 -2.29 5.35
CA LEU A 62 9.14 -3.29 6.12
C LEU A 62 8.96 -3.12 7.63
N GLU A 63 9.04 -1.90 8.17
CA GLU A 63 8.72 -1.63 9.59
C GLU A 63 7.30 -2.08 9.96
N LEU A 64 6.32 -1.86 9.07
CA LEU A 64 4.94 -2.26 9.31
C LEU A 64 4.77 -3.79 9.29
N LEU A 65 5.40 -4.47 8.33
CA LEU A 65 5.40 -5.93 8.25
C LEU A 65 6.01 -6.54 9.52
N ASN A 66 7.18 -6.07 9.96
CA ASN A 66 7.85 -6.56 11.17
C ASN A 66 6.99 -6.41 12.44
N ASN A 67 6.14 -5.38 12.48
CA ASN A 67 5.25 -5.14 13.62
C ASN A 67 3.96 -5.97 13.57
N ALA A 68 3.52 -6.38 12.38
CA ALA A 68 2.24 -7.05 12.18
C ALA A 68 2.37 -8.57 12.02
N TYR A 69 3.49 -9.07 11.49
CA TYR A 69 3.68 -10.47 11.14
C TYR A 69 5.12 -10.94 11.37
N ASP A 70 5.29 -12.25 11.55
CA ASP A 70 6.58 -12.91 11.41
C ASP A 70 6.82 -13.19 9.91
N HIS A 71 7.93 -12.71 9.36
CA HIS A 71 8.24 -12.80 7.94
C HIS A 71 9.74 -12.80 7.68
N GLU A 72 10.14 -13.27 6.49
CA GLU A 72 11.56 -13.29 6.06
C GLU A 72 11.89 -12.19 5.04
N TYR A 73 10.92 -11.34 4.66
CA TYR A 73 11.13 -10.25 3.72
C TYR A 73 12.24 -9.29 4.16
N THR A 74 13.16 -9.00 3.23
CA THR A 74 14.24 -8.04 3.41
C THR A 74 13.87 -6.67 2.83
N LYS A 75 14.66 -5.64 3.16
CA LYS A 75 14.47 -4.30 2.58
C LYS A 75 14.51 -4.33 1.05
N ASP A 76 15.44 -5.10 0.48
CA ASP A 76 15.62 -5.20 -0.98
C ASP A 76 14.41 -5.86 -1.64
N ASP A 77 13.80 -6.86 -1.00
CA ASP A 77 12.55 -7.46 -1.49
C ASP A 77 11.45 -6.41 -1.56
N ILE A 78 11.23 -5.68 -0.45
CA ILE A 78 10.20 -4.63 -0.39
C ILE A 78 10.48 -3.50 -1.40
N LEU A 79 11.75 -3.19 -1.68
CA LEU A 79 12.15 -2.20 -2.68
C LEU A 79 11.82 -2.66 -4.10
N ASN A 80 12.08 -3.94 -4.41
CA ASN A 80 11.67 -4.55 -5.67
C ASN A 80 10.14 -4.55 -5.83
N PHE A 81 9.40 -4.93 -4.79
CA PHE A 81 7.94 -4.89 -4.81
C PHE A 81 7.40 -3.48 -5.03
N ALA A 82 7.93 -2.48 -4.30
CA ALA A 82 7.53 -1.09 -4.48
C ALA A 82 7.76 -0.60 -5.93
N GLY A 83 8.87 -0.99 -6.55
CA GLY A 83 9.17 -0.67 -7.95
C GLY A 83 8.17 -1.30 -8.94
N VAL A 84 7.76 -2.55 -8.69
CA VAL A 84 6.70 -3.20 -9.49
C VAL A 84 5.35 -2.52 -9.26
N THR A 85 5.01 -2.19 -8.01
CA THR A 85 3.77 -1.49 -7.67
C THR A 85 3.69 -0.12 -8.34
N CYS A 86 4.77 0.66 -8.39
CA CYS A 86 4.83 1.91 -9.14
C CYS A 86 4.40 1.73 -10.60
N LYS A 87 4.94 0.71 -11.28
CA LYS A 87 4.56 0.39 -12.66
C LYS A 87 3.09 -0.02 -12.79
N MET A 88 2.55 -0.78 -11.83
CA MET A 88 1.13 -1.14 -11.84
C MET A 88 0.24 0.11 -11.79
N PHE A 89 0.54 1.03 -10.88
CA PHE A 89 -0.19 2.29 -10.75
C PHE A 89 -0.06 3.16 -12.02
N ASP A 90 1.11 3.20 -12.64
CA ASP A 90 1.32 3.91 -13.91
C ASP A 90 0.48 3.32 -15.04
N ILE A 91 0.43 1.98 -15.16
CA ILE A 91 -0.34 1.27 -16.19
C ILE A 91 -1.83 1.61 -16.09
N VAL A 92 -2.37 1.70 -14.88
CA VAL A 92 -3.79 1.99 -14.64
C VAL A 92 -4.08 3.48 -14.44
N ALA A 93 -3.07 4.35 -14.59
CA ALA A 93 -3.13 5.78 -14.36
C ALA A 93 -3.75 6.16 -12.99
N ALA A 94 -3.47 5.35 -11.96
CA ALA A 94 -3.97 5.56 -10.62
C ALA A 94 -3.04 6.49 -9.82
N PRO A 95 -3.59 7.39 -8.98
CA PRO A 95 -2.76 8.18 -8.08
C PRO A 95 -2.12 7.27 -7.03
N LYS A 96 -0.82 7.47 -6.80
CA LYS A 96 0.02 6.63 -5.92
C LYS A 96 -0.09 7.04 -4.46
N TYR A 97 -1.32 7.23 -3.98
CA TYR A 97 -1.54 7.56 -2.58
C TYR A 97 -0.96 6.47 -1.70
N HIS A 98 -0.27 6.85 -0.63
CA HIS A 98 0.49 5.90 0.20
C HIS A 98 -0.35 4.73 0.70
N VAL A 99 -1.60 4.96 1.13
CA VAL A 99 -2.44 3.90 1.70
C VAL A 99 -2.84 2.86 0.64
N PRO A 100 -3.49 3.21 -0.48
CA PRO A 100 -3.71 2.26 -1.56
C PRO A 100 -2.43 1.59 -2.06
N PHE A 101 -1.33 2.34 -2.17
CA PHE A 101 -0.06 1.81 -2.65
C PHE A 101 0.47 0.68 -1.77
N ILE A 102 0.50 0.92 -0.46
CA ILE A 102 0.97 -0.09 0.51
C ILE A 102 0.01 -1.27 0.54
N LEU A 103 -1.32 -1.07 0.47
CA LEU A 103 -2.28 -2.17 0.42
C LEU A 103 -2.05 -3.07 -0.82
N VAL A 104 -1.78 -2.47 -1.98
CA VAL A 104 -1.42 -3.25 -3.18
C VAL A 104 -0.11 -4.00 -2.98
N MET A 105 0.92 -3.37 -2.42
CA MET A 105 2.16 -4.07 -2.11
C MET A 105 1.91 -5.28 -1.20
N LEU A 106 1.22 -5.09 -0.08
CA LEU A 106 0.93 -6.14 0.89
C LEU A 106 0.10 -7.28 0.29
N SER A 107 -0.84 -6.99 -0.60
CA SER A 107 -1.62 -8.03 -1.27
C SER A 107 -0.81 -8.91 -2.22
N LYS A 108 0.43 -8.50 -2.55
CA LYS A 108 1.34 -9.18 -3.48
C LYS A 108 2.59 -9.75 -2.79
N LEU A 109 2.74 -9.50 -1.48
CA LEU A 109 3.70 -10.15 -0.59
C LEU A 109 3.07 -11.46 -0.05
#